data_AF-A0A969F6X2-F1
#
_entry.id   AF-A0A969F6X2-F1
#
_cell.length_a   1.000
_cell.length_b   1.000
_cell.length_c   1.000
_cell.angle_alpha   90.00
_cell.angle_beta   90.00
_cell.angle_gamma   90.00
#
_symmetry.space_group_name_H-M   'P 1'
#
loop_
_entity.id
_entity.type
_entity.pdbx_description
1 polymer ?
#
loop_
_entity_poly.entity_id
_entity_poly.type
_entity_poly.pdbx_seq_one_letter_code
_entity_poly.pdbx_strand_id
1 'polypeptide(L)' 'MNKAFSFMAGALCGALMGSVAALLLTPASGEELKTNAMNRWQMTVDDARQAMNERQRELEMQFEQAARGEGMRG' A
#
# COMPACT_ATOMS: atom_id res chain seq x y z
N MET A 1 51.32 -0.32 -3.20
CA MET A 1 50.27 -1.28 -2.78
C MET A 1 49.56 -0.86 -1.47
N ASN A 2 50.25 -0.21 -0.52
CA ASN A 2 49.67 0.19 0.78
C ASN A 2 48.47 1.15 0.72
N LYS A 3 48.38 2.01 -0.30
CA LYS A 3 47.26 2.96 -0.48
C LYS A 3 45.94 2.27 -0.83
N ALA A 4 45.98 1.27 -1.69
CA ALA A 4 44.80 0.48 -2.06
C ALA A 4 44.28 -0.31 -0.85
N PHE A 5 45.20 -0.83 -0.02
CA PHE A 5 44.84 -1.54 1.21
C PHE A 5 44.18 -0.61 2.24
N SER A 6 44.73 0.59 2.42
CA SER A 6 44.15 1.62 3.29
C SER A 6 42.75 2.07 2.80
N PHE A 7 42.57 2.23 1.50
CA PHE A 7 41.26 2.52 0.90
C PHE A 7 40.26 1.40 1.15
N MET A 8 40.66 0.14 0.97
CA MET A 8 39.79 -1.01 1.17
C MET A 8 39.37 -1.19 2.64
N ALA A 9 40.31 -0.93 3.57
CA ALA A 9 39.99 -0.89 5.00
C ALA A 9 38.99 0.23 5.33
N GLY A 10 39.15 1.41 4.74
CA GLY A 10 38.19 2.51 4.87
C GLY A 10 36.81 2.18 4.29
N ALA A 11 36.76 1.57 3.10
CA ALA A 11 35.52 1.17 2.44
C ALA A 11 34.75 0.12 3.25
N LEU A 12 35.45 -0.88 3.81
CA LEU A 12 34.85 -1.87 4.69
C LEU A 12 34.28 -1.24 5.96
N CYS A 13 35.04 -0.34 6.58
CA CYS A 13 34.60 0.37 7.78
C CYS A 13 33.36 1.25 7.50
N GLY A 14 33.37 1.95 6.36
CA GLY A 14 32.24 2.75 5.90
C GLY A 14 31.00 1.91 5.57
N ALA A 15 31.17 0.75 4.94
CA ALA A 15 30.07 -0.16 4.63
C ALA A 15 29.42 -0.73 5.90
N LEU A 16 30.21 -1.04 6.93
CA LEU A 16 29.71 -1.50 8.23
C LEU A 16 28.94 -0.40 8.96
N MET A 17 29.52 0.80 9.07
CA MET A 17 28.82 1.94 9.68
C MET A 17 27.54 2.31 8.91
N GLY A 18 27.60 2.29 7.58
CA GLY A 18 26.47 2.58 6.70
C GLY A 18 25.35 1.56 6.79
N SER A 19 25.67 0.26 6.93
CA SER A 19 24.65 -0.78 7.10
C SER A 19 23.95 -0.70 8.46
N VAL A 20 24.69 -0.42 9.52
CA VAL A 20 24.13 -0.19 10.86
C VAL A 20 23.21 1.04 10.85
N ALA A 21 23.66 2.14 10.23
CA ALA A 21 22.84 3.34 10.09
C ALA A 21 21.58 3.06 9.27
N ALA A 22 21.69 2.35 8.15
CA ALA A 22 20.54 1.97 7.34
C ALA A 22 19.55 1.10 8.13
N LEU A 23 20.03 0.10 8.89
CA LEU A 23 19.16 -0.75 9.71
C LEU A 23 18.45 0.02 10.84
N LEU A 24 19.11 1.03 11.42
CA LEU A 24 18.53 1.87 12.47
C LEU A 24 17.56 2.92 11.95
N LEU A 25 17.83 3.51 10.77
CA LEU A 25 17.00 4.56 10.19
C LEU A 25 15.89 4.03 9.28
N THR A 26 16.02 2.82 8.74
CA THR A 26 14.98 2.26 7.87
C THR A 26 13.81 1.78 8.74
N PRO A 27 12.58 2.23 8.47
CA PRO A 27 11.41 1.75 9.18
C PRO A 27 11.17 0.28 8.80
N ALA A 28 11.54 -0.64 9.69
CA ALA A 28 11.39 -2.09 9.56
C ALA A 28 12.11 -2.73 8.34
N SER A 29 12.32 -4.05 8.42
CA SER A 29 12.84 -4.83 7.29
C SER A 29 11.93 -4.64 6.08
N GLY A 30 12.49 -4.43 4.87
CA GLY A 30 11.70 -4.11 3.68
C GLY A 30 10.58 -5.12 3.38
N GLU A 31 10.74 -6.37 3.82
CA GLU A 31 9.74 -7.45 3.72
C GLU A 31 8.55 -7.23 4.66
N GLU A 32 8.79 -6.92 5.94
CA GLU A 32 7.75 -6.63 6.92
C GLU A 32 7.07 -5.30 6.65
N LEU A 33 7.82 -4.27 6.22
CA LEU A 33 7.25 -2.99 5.86
C LEU A 33 6.32 -3.15 4.66
N LYS A 34 6.75 -3.89 3.64
CA LYS A 34 5.92 -4.21 2.47
C LYS A 34 4.69 -5.03 2.86
N THR A 35 4.86 -6.04 3.71
CA THR A 35 3.74 -6.89 4.16
C THR A 35 2.71 -6.10 4.97
N ASN A 36 3.16 -5.28 5.92
CA ASN A 36 2.28 -4.45 6.73
C ASN A 36 1.60 -3.36 5.90
N ALA A 37 2.32 -2.73 4.97
CA ALA A 37 1.75 -1.75 4.04
C ALA A 37 0.72 -2.40 3.11
N MET A 38 1.01 -3.58 2.56
CA MET A 38 0.10 -4.32 1.70
C MET A 38 -1.17 -4.73 2.46
N ASN A 39 -1.04 -5.24 3.69
CA ASN A 39 -2.18 -5.59 4.54
C ASN A 39 -3.07 -4.38 4.85
N ARG A 40 -2.46 -3.23 5.18
CA ARG A 40 -3.20 -1.99 5.46
C ARG A 40 -3.91 -1.46 4.19
N TRP A 41 -3.26 -1.59 3.04
CA TRP A 41 -3.82 -1.22 1.75
C TRP A 41 -5.00 -2.11 1.38
N GLN A 42 -4.87 -3.43 1.56
CA GLN A 42 -5.92 -4.40 1.27
C GLN A 42 -7.19 -4.14 2.10
N MET A 43 -7.04 -3.86 3.40
CA MET A 43 -8.17 -3.50 4.26
C MET A 43 -8.92 -2.25 3.75
N THR A 44 -8.18 -1.24 3.30
CA THR A 44 -8.77 0.00 2.77
C THR A 44 -9.50 -0.24 1.44
N VAL A 45 -8.94 -1.10 0.58
CA VAL A 45 -9.53 -1.45 -0.72
C VAL A 45 -10.79 -2.29 -0.54
N ASP A 46 -10.80 -3.23 0.41
CA ASP A 46 -11.96 -4.07 0.68
C ASP A 46 -13.12 -3.25 1.25
N ASP A 47 -12.86 -2.32 2.18
CA ASP A 47 -13.88 -1.37 2.68
C ASP A 47 -14.44 -0.49 1.54
N ALA A 48 -13.57 0.04 0.68
CA ALA A 48 -14.00 0.84 -0.46
C ALA A 48 -14.87 0.03 -1.45
N ARG A 49 -14.53 -1.26 -1.66
CA ARG A 49 -15.26 -2.16 -2.55
C ARG A 49 -16.62 -2.55 -1.97
N GLN A 50 -16.73 -2.74 -0.65
CA GLN A 50 -18.02 -2.95 0.02
C GLN A 50 -18.92 -1.71 -0.11
N ALA A 51 -18.39 -0.52 0.13
CA ALA A 51 -19.14 0.73 -0.01
C ALA A 51 -19.65 0.92 -1.45
N MET A 52 -18.87 0.56 -2.47
CA MET A 52 -19.34 0.61 -3.86
C MET A 52 -20.47 -0.38 -4.15
N ASN A 53 -20.39 -1.62 -3.67
CA ASN A 53 -21.44 -2.62 -3.87
C ASN A 53 -22.75 -2.21 -3.19
N GLU A 54 -22.67 -1.59 -2.02
CA GLU A 54 -23.84 -1.10 -1.30
C GLU A 54 -24.53 0.05 -2.06
N ARG A 55 -23.73 0.98 -2.61
CA ARG A 55 -24.23 2.03 -3.52
C ARG A 55 -24.86 1.48 -4.80
N GLN A 56 -24.34 0.39 -5.35
CA GLN A 56 -24.89 -0.21 -6.56
C GLN A 56 -26.30 -0.77 -6.34
N ARG A 57 -26.52 -1.43 -5.18
CA ARG A 57 -27.86 -1.92 -4.80
C ARG A 57 -28.85 -0.78 -4.56
N GLU A 58 -28.41 0.32 -3.96
CA GLU A 58 -29.25 1.52 -3.79
C GLU A 58 -29.68 2.13 -5.13
N LEU A 59 -28.80 2.09 -6.13
CA LEU A 59 -29.10 2.61 -7.47
C LEU A 59 -30.09 1.71 -8.24
N GLU A 60 -29.96 0.39 -8.15
CA GLU A 60 -30.91 -0.56 -8.75
C GLU A 60 -32.33 -0.38 -8.19
N MET A 61 -32.46 -0.25 -6.87
CA MET A 61 -33.76 -0.02 -6.25
C MET A 61 -34.42 1.29 -6.68
N GLN A 62 -33.63 2.35 -6.94
CA GLN A 62 -34.15 3.62 -7.43
C GLN A 62 -34.54 3.54 -8.91
N PHE A 63 -33.77 2.84 -9.73
CA PHE A 63 -34.10 2.61 -11.14
C PHE A 63 -35.39 1.80 -11.29
N GLU A 64 -35.60 0.75 -10.49
CA GLU A 64 -36.84 -0.02 -10.51
C GLU A 64 -38.06 0.81 -10.07
N GLN A 65 -37.89 1.69 -9.10
CA GLN A 65 -38.96 2.59 -8.65
C GLN A 65 -39.29 3.65 -9.72
N ALA A 66 -38.27 4.22 -10.36
CA ALA A 66 -38.44 5.18 -11.45
C ALA A 66 -39.11 4.54 -12.67
N ALA A 67 -38.64 3.37 -13.10
CA ALA A 67 -39.20 2.63 -14.24
C ALA A 67 -40.67 2.22 -14.01
N ARG A 68 -41.04 1.89 -12.76
CA ARG A 68 -42.43 1.56 -12.39
C ARG A 68 -43.34 2.79 -12.34
N GLY A 69 -42.78 3.96 -12.04
CA GLY A 69 -43.51 5.25 -12.01
C GLY A 69 -43.78 5.84 -13.39
N GLU A 70 -42.90 5.61 -14.37
CA GLU A 70 -43.10 6.05 -15.76
C GLU A 70 -44.16 5.22 -16.50
N GLY A 71 -44.33 3.94 -16.15
CA GLY A 71 -45.37 3.08 -16.74
C GLY A 71 -46.81 3.39 -16.32
N MET A 72 -47.04 4.22 -15.29
CA MET A 72 -48.40 4.64 -14.86
C MET A 72 -48.84 5.99 -15.44
N ARG A 73 -48.01 6.67 -16.23
CA ARG A 73 -48.33 7.99 -16.84
C ARG A 73 -48.61 7.92 -18.35
N GLY A 74 -48.59 6.72 -18.95
CA GLY A 74 -48.88 6.47 -20.37
C GLY A 74 -50.28 5.93 -20.62
#